data_AF-A0A2P4XGC0-F1
#
_entry.id   AF-A0A2P4XGC0-F1
#
_cell.length_a   1.000
_cell.length_b   1.000
_cell.length_c   1.000
_cell.angle_alpha   90.00
_cell.angle_beta   90.00
_cell.angle_gamma   90.00
#
_symmetry.space_group_name_H-M   'P 1'
#
loop_
_entity.id
_entity.type
_entity.pdbx_description
1 polymer ?
#
loop_
_entity_poly.entity_id
_entity_poly.type
_entity_poly.pdbx_seq_one_letter_code
_entity_poly.pdbx_strand_id
1 'polypeptide(L)'
;MTPRYRLNNRYMINFIDHKSNYCRVFLARTKDAAVKQFKHFLVFFEKQRFLFCKKAGVAHQRSEANNQASIVRAKLMHRTIMNMARCMIFGVRAAVELLGDAVQYAVYVLNRSPTNLNREEFRL
;
A
#
# COMPACT_ATOMS: atom_id res chain seq x y z
N MET A 1 17.30 13.72 -8.75
CA MET A 1 17.03 12.48 -9.51
C MET A 1 16.53 11.41 -8.54
N THR A 2 15.39 10.75 -8.79
CA THR A 2 14.92 9.64 -7.92
C THR A 2 15.88 8.46 -8.04
N PRO A 3 16.33 7.83 -6.93
CA PRO A 3 17.19 6.66 -7.00
C PRO A 3 16.56 5.55 -7.83
N ARG A 4 17.36 4.85 -8.62
CA ARG A 4 16.92 3.64 -9.31
C ARG A 4 16.93 2.49 -8.30
N TYR A 5 15.81 1.79 -8.21
CA TYR A 5 15.70 0.51 -7.51
C TYR A 5 16.09 -0.62 -8.45
N ARG A 6 16.18 -1.84 -7.90
CA ARG A 6 16.37 -3.06 -8.70
C ARG A 6 15.38 -3.16 -9.86
N LEU A 7 15.82 -3.81 -10.94
CA LEU A 7 15.07 -4.00 -12.19
C LEU A 7 14.74 -2.68 -12.93
N ASN A 8 15.54 -1.64 -12.68
CA ASN A 8 15.38 -0.29 -13.26
C ASN A 8 14.05 0.38 -12.87
N ASN A 9 13.45 -0.03 -11.74
CA ASN A 9 12.27 0.60 -11.19
C ASN A 9 12.63 1.97 -10.61
N ARG A 10 11.77 2.97 -10.80
CA ARG A 10 12.00 4.35 -10.33
C ARG A 10 10.83 4.91 -9.51
N TYR A 11 9.65 4.32 -9.69
CA TYR A 11 8.43 4.82 -9.08
C TYR A 11 7.84 3.76 -8.15
N MET A 12 7.36 4.23 -7.01
CA MET A 12 6.56 3.46 -6.07
C MET A 12 5.14 3.98 -6.17
N ILE A 13 4.19 3.06 -6.30
CA ILE A 13 2.77 3.36 -6.48
C ILE A 13 2.05 2.71 -5.31
N ASN A 14 1.56 3.53 -4.39
CA ASN A 14 0.94 3.07 -3.16
C ASN A 14 -0.58 3.26 -3.25
N PHE A 15 -1.33 2.17 -3.08
CA PHE A 15 -2.77 2.19 -2.91
C PHE A 15 -3.11 1.83 -1.47
N ILE A 16 -4.05 2.55 -0.88
CA ILE A 16 -4.43 2.42 0.53
C ILE A 16 -5.94 2.33 0.59
N ASP A 17 -6.44 1.33 1.30
CA ASP A 17 -7.84 1.28 1.70
C ASP A 17 -8.03 2.03 3.03
N HIS A 18 -8.97 2.96 3.06
CA HIS A 18 -9.21 3.79 4.24
C HIS A 18 -9.82 3.01 5.41
N LYS A 19 -10.65 2.01 5.11
CA LYS A 19 -11.40 1.27 6.12
C LYS A 19 -10.53 0.23 6.83
N SER A 20 -9.93 -0.67 6.06
CA SER A 20 -9.08 -1.77 6.58
C SER A 20 -7.65 -1.33 6.90
N ASN A 21 -7.27 -0.10 6.53
CA ASN A 21 -5.89 0.37 6.57
C ASN A 21 -4.90 -0.50 5.74
N TYR A 22 -5.42 -1.36 4.87
CA TYR A 22 -4.64 -2.20 3.99
C TYR A 22 -3.90 -1.34 2.96
N CYS A 23 -2.60 -1.57 2.81
CA CYS A 23 -1.80 -0.92 1.80
C CYS A 23 -1.24 -1.93 0.79
N ARG A 24 -1.24 -1.58 -0.49
CA ARG A 24 -0.55 -2.32 -1.54
C ARG A 24 0.38 -1.40 -2.29
N VAL A 25 1.62 -1.84 -2.47
CA VAL A 25 2.64 -1.09 -3.18
C VAL A 25 3.07 -1.84 -4.44
N PHE A 26 3.23 -1.09 -5.53
CA PHE A 26 3.78 -1.58 -6.78
C PHE A 26 5.03 -0.79 -7.13
N LEU A 27 6.06 -1.50 -7.61
CA LEU A 27 7.25 -0.88 -8.19
C LEU A 27 7.06 -0.77 -9.71
N ALA A 28 7.42 0.38 -10.27
CA ALA A 28 7.28 0.66 -11.69
C ALA A 28 8.48 1.42 -12.25
N ARG A 29 8.78 1.17 -13.53
CA ARG A 29 9.82 1.90 -14.28
C ARG A 29 9.37 3.29 -14.70
N THR A 30 8.07 3.44 -14.95
CA THR A 30 7.43 4.64 -15.50
C THR A 30 6.14 4.98 -14.73
N LYS A 31 5.70 6.25 -14.80
CA LYS A 31 4.54 6.74 -14.02
C LYS A 31 3.20 6.29 -14.61
N ASP A 32 3.11 6.16 -15.92
CA ASP A 32 1.93 5.69 -16.68
C ASP A 32 1.49 4.27 -16.29
N ALA A 33 2.40 3.46 -15.75
CA ALA A 33 2.07 2.16 -15.17
C ALA A 33 1.05 2.25 -14.02
N ALA A 34 0.86 3.42 -13.39
CA ALA A 34 -0.10 3.63 -12.32
C ALA A 34 -1.53 3.25 -12.72
N VAL A 35 -1.95 3.57 -13.95
CA VAL A 35 -3.31 3.23 -14.43
C VAL A 35 -3.49 1.72 -14.51
N LYS A 36 -2.48 1.00 -15.00
CA LYS A 36 -2.50 -0.46 -15.06
C LYS A 36 -2.53 -1.08 -13.67
N GLN A 37 -1.69 -0.61 -12.75
CA GLN A 37 -1.64 -1.13 -11.38
C GLN A 37 -2.90 -0.77 -10.58
N PHE A 38 -3.52 0.36 -10.86
CA PHE A 38 -4.80 0.73 -10.26
C PHE A 38 -5.90 -0.26 -10.66
N LYS A 39 -5.99 -0.66 -11.93
CA LYS A 39 -6.91 -1.72 -12.37
C LYS A 39 -6.67 -3.03 -11.63
N HIS A 40 -5.41 -3.45 -11.48
CA HIS A 40 -5.06 -4.66 -10.72
C HIS A 40 -5.47 -4.56 -9.25
N PHE A 41 -5.24 -3.40 -8.63
CA PHE A 41 -5.63 -3.14 -7.26
C PHE A 41 -7.15 -3.19 -7.08
N LEU A 42 -7.90 -2.55 -7.98
CA LEU A 42 -9.36 -2.55 -7.97
C LEU A 42 -9.92 -3.97 -8.11
N VAL A 43 -9.45 -4.77 -9.06
CA VAL A 43 -9.93 -6.15 -9.25
C VAL A 43 -9.68 -7.01 -8.00
N PHE A 44 -8.51 -6.88 -7.38
CA PHE A 44 -8.21 -7.57 -6.13
C PHE A 44 -9.16 -7.15 -5.01
N PHE A 45 -9.39 -5.85 -4.87
CA PHE A 45 -10.19 -5.28 -3.79
C PHE A 45 -11.69 -5.54 -3.97
N GLU A 46 -12.21 -5.40 -5.20
CA GLU A 46 -13.60 -5.71 -5.53
C GLU A 46 -13.92 -7.18 -5.29
N LYS A 47 -13.01 -8.11 -5.60
CA LYS A 47 -13.21 -9.53 -5.26
C LYS A 47 -13.37 -9.76 -3.76
N GLN A 48 -12.48 -9.19 -2.95
CA GLN A 48 -12.53 -9.31 -1.49
C GLN A 48 -13.80 -8.66 -0.91
N ARG A 49 -14.11 -7.45 -1.38
CA ARG A 49 -15.19 -6.62 -0.83
C ARG A 49 -16.58 -7.06 -1.31
N PHE A 50 -16.70 -7.59 -2.53
CA PHE A 50 -17.95 -8.19 -3.03
C PHE A 50 -18.33 -9.42 -2.18
N LEU A 51 -17.36 -10.27 -1.85
CA LEU A 51 -17.61 -11.43 -0.99
C LEU A 51 -18.09 -11.01 0.41
N PHE A 52 -17.53 -9.94 0.97
CA PHE A 52 -17.97 -9.38 2.25
C PHE A 52 -19.37 -8.74 2.16
N CYS A 53 -19.59 -7.83 1.22
CA CYS A 53 -20.87 -7.12 1.06
C CYS A 53 -22.03 -8.09 0.76
N LYS A 54 -21.81 -9.14 -0.04
CA LYS A 54 -22.81 -10.17 -0.31
C LYS A 54 -23.16 -10.99 0.94
N LYS A 55 -22.19 -11.28 1.80
CA LYS A 55 -22.41 -11.97 3.08
C LYS A 55 -23.11 -11.08 4.11
N ALA A 56 -22.79 -9.79 4.14
CA ALA A 56 -23.29 -8.85 5.14
C ALA A 56 -24.56 -8.09 4.73
N GLY A 57 -24.99 -8.15 3.46
CA GLY A 57 -26.14 -7.40 2.96
C GLY A 57 -25.93 -5.88 2.86
N VAL A 58 -24.68 -5.41 2.83
CA VAL A 58 -24.35 -3.97 2.93
C VAL A 58 -24.04 -3.34 1.58
N ALA A 59 -24.68 -2.20 1.28
CA ALA A 59 -24.45 -1.41 0.08
C ALA A 59 -23.07 -0.74 0.06
N HIS A 60 -22.41 -0.73 -1.09
CA HIS A 60 -21.07 -0.16 -1.27
C HIS A 60 -21.14 1.33 -1.63
N GLN A 61 -20.51 2.19 -0.83
CA GLN A 61 -20.33 3.61 -1.15
C GLN A 61 -18.88 3.90 -1.58
N ARG A 62 -18.73 4.70 -2.65
CA ARG A 62 -17.43 5.21 -3.12
C ARG A 62 -17.23 6.61 -2.57
N SER A 63 -16.05 6.90 -2.02
CA SER A 63 -15.70 8.25 -1.59
C SER A 63 -15.43 9.15 -2.79
N GLU A 64 -15.70 10.44 -2.63
CA GLU A 64 -15.45 11.46 -3.65
C GLU A 64 -13.96 11.60 -3.99
N ALA A 65 -13.69 11.94 -5.24
CA ALA A 65 -12.33 12.27 -5.69
C ALA A 65 -11.79 13.50 -4.93
N ASN A 66 -10.49 13.52 -4.65
CA ASN A 66 -9.79 14.64 -3.99
C ASN A 66 -10.27 15.00 -2.57
N ASN A 67 -10.74 14.03 -1.79
CA ASN A 67 -10.97 14.26 -0.36
C ASN A 67 -9.65 14.62 0.37
N GLN A 68 -9.61 15.76 1.05
CA GLN A 68 -8.43 16.20 1.78
C GLN A 68 -7.96 15.19 2.84
N ALA A 69 -8.90 14.54 3.53
CA ALA A 69 -8.59 13.52 4.52
C ALA A 69 -7.93 12.27 3.90
N SER A 70 -8.33 11.91 2.67
CA SER A 70 -7.73 10.75 1.99
C SER A 70 -6.29 11.02 1.57
N ILE A 71 -6.02 12.24 1.08
CA ILE A 71 -4.68 12.69 0.69
C ILE A 71 -3.73 12.70 1.91
N VAL A 72 -4.16 13.28 3.03
CA VAL A 72 -3.35 13.33 4.25
C VAL A 72 -2.98 11.92 4.71
N ARG A 73 -3.94 11.00 4.72
CA ARG A 73 -3.68 9.61 5.12
C ARG A 73 -2.76 8.88 4.14
N ALA A 74 -2.89 9.14 2.84
CA ALA A 74 -1.97 8.59 1.84
C ALA A 74 -0.52 9.07 2.07
N LYS A 75 -0.33 10.35 2.37
CA LYS A 75 0.98 10.94 2.71
C LYS A 75 1.57 10.33 3.99
N LEU A 76 0.76 10.17 5.04
CA LEU A 76 1.19 9.57 6.30
C LEU A 76 1.62 8.12 6.12
N MET A 77 0.82 7.31 5.43
CA MET A 77 1.15 5.91 5.14
C MET A 77 2.41 5.80 4.30
N HIS A 78 2.56 6.65 3.28
CA HIS A 78 3.78 6.70 2.49
C HIS A 78 5.02 6.99 3.36
N ARG A 79 4.92 7.94 4.30
CA ARG A 79 6.01 8.25 5.25
C ARG A 79 6.35 7.05 6.13
N THR A 80 5.34 6.37 6.68
CA THR A 80 5.53 5.19 7.54
C THR A 80 6.26 4.08 6.79
N ILE A 81 5.80 3.74 5.59
CA ILE A 81 6.40 2.68 4.75
C ILE A 81 7.85 3.02 4.43
N MET A 82 8.14 4.26 4.05
CA MET A 82 9.50 4.69 3.74
C MET A 82 10.41 4.68 4.97
N ASN A 83 9.91 5.05 6.15
CA ASN A 83 10.68 4.97 7.38
C ASN A 83 11.03 3.52 7.74
N MET A 84 10.06 2.60 7.65
CA MET A 84 10.31 1.17 7.86
C MET A 84 11.37 0.63 6.89
N ALA A 85 11.22 0.92 5.60
CA ALA A 85 12.16 0.45 4.58
C ALA A 85 13.58 1.02 4.79
N ARG A 86 13.69 2.31 5.17
CA ARG A 86 14.99 2.93 5.47
C ARG A 86 15.67 2.31 6.69
N CYS A 87 14.92 2.05 7.76
CA CYS A 87 15.47 1.40 8.95
C CYS A 87 15.93 -0.03 8.64
N MET A 88 15.20 -0.77 7.80
CA MET A 88 15.61 -2.11 7.35
C MET A 88 16.92 -2.08 6.56
N ILE A 89 17.03 -1.17 5.58
CA ILE A 89 18.25 -1.03 4.77
C ILE A 89 19.43 -0.59 5.64
N PHE A 90 19.22 0.36 6.55
CA PHE A 90 20.24 0.85 7.47
C PHE A 90 20.74 -0.25 8.41
N GLY A 91 19.83 -0.98 9.05
CA GLY A 91 20.17 -2.04 10.01
C GLY A 91 20.94 -3.20 9.37
N VAL A 92 20.57 -3.59 8.14
CA VAL A 92 21.22 -4.68 7.40
C VAL A 92 22.46 -4.20 6.62
N ARG A 93 22.74 -2.89 6.60
CA ARG A 93 23.79 -2.25 5.77
C ARG A 93 23.67 -2.65 4.29
N ALA A 94 22.43 -2.75 3.80
CA ALA A 94 22.13 -3.15 2.44
C ALA A 94 22.31 -2.02 1.42
N ALA A 95 22.49 -2.38 0.15
CA ALA A 95 22.53 -1.42 -0.95
C ALA A 95 21.18 -0.71 -1.15
N VAL A 96 21.21 0.59 -1.50
CA VAL A 96 20.00 1.41 -1.74
C VAL A 96 19.12 0.86 -2.86
N GLU A 97 19.68 0.08 -3.79
CA GLU A 97 18.92 -0.58 -4.85
C GLU A 97 17.85 -1.54 -4.31
N LEU A 98 18.09 -2.15 -3.14
CA LEU A 98 17.17 -3.04 -2.43
C LEU A 98 16.03 -2.28 -1.75
N LEU A 99 16.00 -0.95 -1.77
CA LEU A 99 14.94 -0.16 -1.13
C LEU A 99 13.55 -0.52 -1.67
N GLY A 100 13.45 -0.88 -2.97
CA GLY A 100 12.21 -1.36 -3.55
C GLY A 100 11.70 -2.65 -2.88
N ASP A 101 12.60 -3.60 -2.63
CA ASP A 101 12.28 -4.88 -1.96
C ASP A 101 11.96 -4.65 -0.48
N ALA A 102 12.74 -3.79 0.19
CA ALA A 102 12.50 -3.39 1.57
C ALA A 102 11.14 -2.70 1.75
N VAL A 103 10.68 -1.90 0.77
CA VAL A 103 9.35 -1.29 0.78
C VAL A 103 8.25 -2.34 0.66
N GLN A 104 8.39 -3.32 -0.24
CA GLN A 104 7.42 -4.42 -0.34
C GLN A 104 7.36 -5.23 0.95
N TYR A 105 8.51 -5.51 1.56
CA TYR A 105 8.58 -6.21 2.83
C TYR A 105 7.99 -5.38 3.99
N ALA A 106 8.26 -4.08 4.04
CA ALA A 106 7.66 -3.18 5.03
C ALA A 106 6.12 -3.19 4.96
N VAL A 107 5.55 -3.18 3.75
CA VAL A 107 4.10 -3.26 3.54
C VAL A 107 3.55 -4.63 3.95
N TYR A 108 4.28 -5.71 3.66
CA TYR A 108 3.92 -7.06 4.10
C TYR A 108 3.81 -7.15 5.63
N VAL A 109 4.76 -6.54 6.35
CA VAL A 109 4.75 -6.46 7.82
C VAL A 109 3.61 -5.56 8.29
N LEU A 110 3.49 -4.35 7.74
CA LEU A 110 2.47 -3.36 8.12
C LEU A 110 1.05 -3.94 8.04
N ASN A 111 0.74 -4.69 6.97
CA ASN A 111 -0.57 -5.30 6.78
C ASN A 111 -0.87 -6.46 7.73
N ARG A 112 0.15 -7.04 8.39
CA ARG A 112 0.00 -8.14 9.36
C ARG A 112 0.21 -7.72 10.81
N SER A 113 0.81 -6.55 11.04
CA SER A 113 0.96 -6.02 12.38
C SER A 113 -0.37 -5.48 12.90
N PRO A 114 -0.75 -5.80 14.15
CA PRO A 114 -1.93 -5.20 14.76
C PRO A 114 -1.68 -3.70 14.93
N THR A 115 -2.41 -2.89 14.17
CA THR A 115 -2.46 -1.44 14.38
C THR A 115 -3.77 -1.10 15.10
N ASN A 116 -3.86 0.07 15.74
CA ASN A 116 -5.06 0.48 16.48
C ASN A 116 -6.35 0.46 15.63
N LEU A 117 -6.23 0.38 14.29
CA LEU A 117 -7.32 0.32 13.32
C LEU A 117 -7.65 -1.11 12.84
N ASN A 118 -6.79 -2.09 13.11
CA ASN A 118 -6.96 -3.50 12.69
C ASN A 118 -7.35 -4.43 13.86
N ARG A 119 -7.79 -3.87 15.00
CA ARG A 119 -8.05 -4.65 16.23
C ARG A 119 -9.08 -5.78 16.07
N GLU A 120 -10.01 -5.64 15.12
CA GLU A 120 -11.11 -6.61 14.94
C GLU A 120 -10.86 -7.66 13.85
N GLU A 121 -9.80 -7.53 13.03
CA GLU A 121 -9.52 -8.49 11.92
C GLU A 121 -8.48 -9.57 12.29
N PHE A 122 -7.86 -9.49 13.48
CA PHE A 122 -6.91 -10.50 13.98
C PHE A 122 -7.49 -11.43 15.06
N ARG A 123 -8.82 -11.48 15.21
CA ARG A 123 -9.49 -12.54 15.97
C ARG A 123 -9.88 -13.68 15.01
N LEU A 124 -8.90 -14.48 14.63
CA LEU A 124 -9.10 -15.87 14.23
C LEU A 124 -8.29 -16.74 15.18
#